data_AF-A0A848E5Y9-F1
#
_entry.id   AF-A0A848E5Y9-F1
#
_cell.length_a   1.000
_cell.length_b   1.000
_cell.length_c   1.000
_cell.angle_alpha   90.00
_cell.angle_beta   90.00
_cell.angle_gamma   90.00
#
_symmetry.space_group_name_H-M   'P 1'
#
loop_
_entity.id
_entity.type
_entity.pdbx_description
1 polymer ?
#
loop_
_entity_poly.entity_id
_entity_poly.type
_entity_poly.pdbx_seq_one_letter_code
_entity_poly.pdbx_strand_id
1 'polypeptide(L)'
;MREKNALETDEFVTAWSSRVFGIPVLLAAMMYTGLSEVTLSFFLLVVPQSLVIALTSILIAKAYKESDASIVTPIFAISPMLVLGTSFLMLGETPSVLGAVGVSLVALGAYVLKSGFEGDLLEPLRRLWDERGVQIILIVILIYSITANLDKIGVNMSSPILWPLTVYTLSSLFMFPVMVRNSGD
;
A
#
# COMPACT_ATOMS: atom_id res chain seq x y z
N MET A 1 -22.15 21.93 6.89
CA MET A 1 -21.90 20.84 7.85
C MET A 1 -20.62 20.16 7.40
N ARG A 2 -19.52 20.30 8.15
CA ARG A 2 -18.27 19.56 7.90
C ARG A 2 -18.50 18.15 8.43
N GLU A 3 -18.70 17.18 7.56
CA GLU A 3 -18.67 15.77 7.98
C GLU A 3 -17.29 15.47 8.56
N LYS A 4 -17.30 14.74 9.67
CA LYS A 4 -16.12 14.45 10.46
C LYS A 4 -15.16 13.58 9.64
N ASN A 5 -14.00 14.15 9.31
CA ASN A 5 -12.84 13.43 8.78
C ASN A 5 -12.65 12.12 9.57
N ALA A 6 -12.63 10.99 8.87
CA ALA A 6 -12.71 9.64 9.43
C ALA A 6 -11.54 9.24 10.37
N LEU A 7 -10.57 10.13 10.59
CA LEU A 7 -9.48 9.97 11.53
C LEU A 7 -9.34 11.27 12.36
N GLU A 8 -9.97 11.33 13.53
CA GLU A 8 -9.69 12.36 14.56
C GLU A 8 -8.28 12.17 15.17
N THR A 9 -7.54 11.14 14.73
CA THR A 9 -6.18 10.78 15.17
C THR A 9 -5.11 11.32 14.23
N ASP A 10 -3.95 11.62 14.79
CA ASP A 10 -2.79 12.07 14.02
C ASP A 10 -2.41 11.06 12.91
N GLU A 11 -2.03 11.58 11.74
CA GLU A 11 -1.75 10.78 10.54
C GLU A 11 -0.54 9.87 10.74
N PHE A 12 0.46 10.37 11.45
CA PHE A 12 1.69 9.65 11.75
C PHE A 12 1.44 8.59 12.82
N VAL A 13 0.61 8.88 13.83
CA VAL A 13 0.20 7.89 14.84
C VAL A 13 -0.56 6.73 14.18
N THR A 14 -1.51 7.03 13.31
CA THR A 14 -2.33 6.01 12.62
C THR A 14 -1.45 5.13 11.72
N ALA A 15 -0.60 5.75 10.90
CA ALA A 15 0.27 5.01 10.00
C ALA A 15 1.35 4.19 10.73
N TRP A 16 1.89 4.68 11.84
CA TRP A 16 2.86 3.93 12.66
C TRP A 16 2.19 2.74 13.37
N SER A 17 1.04 2.97 14.00
CA SER A 17 0.32 1.95 14.78
C SER A 17 -0.07 0.73 13.96
N SER A 18 -0.54 0.94 12.72
CA SER A 18 -0.92 -0.14 11.81
C SER A 18 0.22 -1.12 11.49
N ARG A 19 1.48 -0.66 11.49
CA ARG A 19 2.67 -1.48 11.19
C ARG A 19 3.15 -2.26 12.40
N VAL A 20 3.22 -1.58 13.54
CA VAL A 20 3.67 -2.18 14.80
C VAL A 20 2.75 -3.31 15.23
N PHE A 21 1.45 -3.18 14.98
CA PHE A 21 0.47 -4.21 15.34
C PHE A 21 0.75 -5.58 14.69
N GLY A 22 1.31 -5.61 13.48
CA GLY A 22 1.65 -6.85 12.80
C GLY A 22 2.91 -7.54 13.36
N ILE A 23 3.79 -6.80 14.03
CA ILE A 23 5.11 -7.29 14.46
C ILE A 23 4.99 -8.42 15.49
N PRO A 24 4.20 -8.32 16.59
CA PRO A 24 4.05 -9.42 17.54
C PRO A 24 3.54 -10.71 16.91
N VAL A 25 2.59 -10.62 15.97
CA VAL A 25 2.03 -11.77 15.27
C VAL A 25 3.08 -12.43 14.39
N LEU A 26 3.85 -11.64 13.64
CA LEU A 26 4.92 -12.15 12.78
C LEU A 26 6.09 -12.71 13.58
N LEU A 27 6.43 -12.12 14.73
CA LEU A 27 7.42 -12.65 15.67
C LEU A 27 6.96 -14.00 16.22
N ALA A 28 5.70 -14.12 16.62
CA ALA A 28 5.14 -15.39 17.08
C ALA A 28 5.18 -16.45 15.97
N ALA A 29 4.81 -16.09 14.74
CA ALA A 29 4.91 -16.98 13.59
C ALA A 29 6.36 -17.43 13.32
N MET A 30 7.33 -16.52 13.45
CA MET A 30 8.75 -16.83 13.25
C MET A 30 9.28 -17.86 14.24
N MET A 31 8.76 -17.89 15.47
CA MET A 31 9.13 -18.92 16.46
C MET A 31 8.76 -20.34 16.01
N TYR A 32 7.73 -20.49 15.17
CA TYR A 32 7.32 -21.78 14.62
C TYR A 32 8.03 -22.13 13.30
N THR A 33 8.32 -21.14 12.45
CA THR A 33 8.93 -21.38 11.14
C THR A 33 10.46 -21.45 11.16
N GLY A 34 11.08 -20.99 12.26
CA GLY A 34 12.53 -20.87 12.37
C GLY A 34 13.10 -19.65 11.64
N LEU A 35 14.40 -19.42 11.82
CA LEU A 35 15.13 -18.33 11.16
C LEU A 35 15.55 -18.76 9.75
N SER A 36 15.21 -17.93 8.76
CA SER A 36 15.73 -18.09 7.40
C SER A 36 17.15 -17.52 7.31
N GLU A 37 18.04 -18.20 6.60
CA GLU A 37 19.34 -17.65 6.27
C GLU A 37 19.16 -16.47 5.30
N VAL A 38 19.79 -15.34 5.61
CA VAL A 38 19.74 -14.13 4.77
C VAL A 38 21.14 -13.68 4.40
N THR A 39 21.26 -13.12 3.20
CA THR A 39 22.53 -12.62 2.64
C THR A 39 22.57 -11.09 2.64
N LEU A 40 23.72 -10.49 2.30
CA LEU A 40 23.82 -9.04 2.15
C LEU A 40 22.82 -8.48 1.13
N SER A 41 22.53 -9.22 0.06
CA SER A 41 21.56 -8.81 -0.96
C SER A 41 20.16 -8.61 -0.40
N PHE A 42 19.77 -9.37 0.63
CA PHE A 42 18.49 -9.18 1.32
C PHE A 42 18.43 -7.79 1.97
N PHE A 43 19.51 -7.38 2.66
CA PHE A 43 19.56 -6.08 3.33
C PHE A 43 19.59 -4.92 2.32
N LEU A 44 20.30 -5.09 1.21
CA LEU A 44 20.34 -4.11 0.11
C LEU A 44 18.95 -3.87 -0.50
N LEU A 45 18.05 -4.85 -0.44
CA LEU A 45 16.68 -4.71 -0.92
C LEU A 45 15.71 -4.24 0.18
N VAL A 46 15.75 -4.84 1.37
CA VAL A 46 14.76 -4.61 2.42
C VAL A 46 14.85 -3.20 3.02
N VAL A 47 16.05 -2.62 3.11
CA VAL A 47 16.26 -1.27 3.68
C VAL A 47 15.59 -0.18 2.82
N PRO A 48 15.91 -0.03 1.53
CA PRO A 48 15.24 0.97 0.69
C PRO A 48 13.75 0.70 0.57
N GLN A 49 13.35 -0.57 0.49
CA GLN A 49 11.93 -0.95 0.48
C GLN A 49 11.20 -0.47 1.74
N SER A 50 11.75 -0.72 2.91
CA SER A 50 11.17 -0.30 4.18
C SER A 50 11.02 1.22 4.27
N LEU A 51 11.96 1.98 3.69
CA LEU A 51 11.87 3.42 3.60
C LEU A 51 10.71 3.87 2.68
N VAL A 52 10.58 3.26 1.50
CA VAL A 52 9.46 3.53 0.59
C VAL A 52 8.12 3.20 1.26
N ILE A 53 8.04 2.08 1.97
CA ILE A 53 6.84 1.67 2.73
C ILE A 53 6.52 2.65 3.87
N ALA A 54 7.53 3.24 4.52
CA ALA A 54 7.35 4.28 5.53
C ALA A 54 6.84 5.61 4.92
N LEU A 55 7.38 6.03 3.78
CA LEU A 55 6.96 7.26 3.11
C LEU A 55 5.53 7.17 2.56
N THR A 56 5.22 6.05 1.89
CA THR A 56 3.88 5.79 1.35
C THR A 56 2.81 5.70 2.44
N SER A 57 3.14 5.23 3.66
CA SER A 57 2.21 5.32 4.80
C SER A 57 1.70 6.73 5.03
N ILE A 58 2.64 7.68 5.06
CA ILE A 58 2.36 9.07 5.41
C ILE A 58 1.48 9.67 4.32
N LEU A 59 1.77 9.36 3.06
CA LEU A 59 0.94 9.74 1.92
C LEU A 59 -0.49 9.16 2.03
N ILE A 60 -0.65 7.89 2.40
CA ILE A 60 -1.97 7.28 2.58
C ILE A 60 -2.73 7.98 3.72
N ALA A 61 -2.09 8.20 4.86
CA ALA A 61 -2.73 8.85 6.00
C ALA A 61 -3.13 10.29 5.66
N LYS A 62 -2.27 11.03 4.94
CA LYS A 62 -2.59 12.35 4.40
C LYS A 62 -3.76 12.30 3.40
N ALA A 63 -3.82 11.30 2.53
CA ALA A 63 -4.91 11.16 1.56
C ALA A 63 -6.28 11.04 2.25
N TYR A 64 -6.36 10.26 3.34
CA TYR A 64 -7.59 10.11 4.12
C TYR A 64 -7.93 11.34 4.98
N LYS A 65 -7.00 12.27 5.19
CA LYS A 65 -7.30 13.58 5.80
C LYS A 65 -7.80 14.60 4.78
N GLU A 66 -7.35 14.50 3.53
CA GLU A 66 -7.70 15.45 2.46
C GLU A 66 -9.03 15.09 1.77
N SER A 67 -9.41 13.81 1.75
CA SER A 67 -10.64 13.33 1.10
C SER A 67 -11.28 12.19 1.90
N ASP A 68 -12.60 12.03 1.79
CA ASP A 68 -13.35 11.00 2.50
C ASP A 68 -12.90 9.58 2.14
N ALA A 69 -12.92 8.69 3.13
CA ALA A 69 -12.53 7.30 2.94
C ALA A 69 -13.40 6.57 1.90
N SER A 70 -14.67 6.94 1.77
CA SER A 70 -15.59 6.40 0.74
C SER A 70 -15.14 6.74 -0.69
N ILE A 71 -14.39 7.83 -0.88
CA ILE A 71 -13.87 8.27 -2.17
C ILE A 71 -12.48 7.67 -2.42
N VAL A 72 -11.63 7.67 -1.39
CA VAL A 72 -10.22 7.25 -1.48
C VAL A 72 -10.07 5.72 -1.56
N THR A 73 -10.80 4.98 -0.73
CA THR A 73 -10.64 3.52 -0.60
C THR A 73 -10.87 2.76 -1.91
N PRO A 74 -11.92 3.05 -2.71
CA PRO A 74 -12.15 2.34 -3.97
C PRO A 74 -11.00 2.46 -4.98
N ILE A 75 -10.18 3.51 -4.91
CA ILE A 75 -9.07 3.74 -5.84
C ILE A 75 -8.00 2.65 -5.72
N PHE A 76 -7.84 2.04 -4.54
CA PHE A 76 -6.90 0.93 -4.35
C PHE A 76 -7.24 -0.30 -5.21
N ALA A 77 -8.49 -0.46 -5.66
CA ALA A 77 -8.90 -1.56 -6.53
C ALA A 77 -8.24 -1.53 -7.92
N ILE A 78 -7.60 -0.41 -8.30
CA ILE A 78 -6.79 -0.29 -9.51
C ILE A 78 -5.42 -0.99 -9.34
N SER A 79 -4.93 -1.13 -8.11
CA SER A 79 -3.58 -1.66 -7.83
C SER A 79 -3.27 -3.01 -8.51
N PRO A 80 -4.17 -4.01 -8.53
CA PRO A 80 -3.93 -5.27 -9.22
C PRO A 80 -3.65 -5.13 -10.72
N MET A 81 -4.29 -4.15 -11.39
CA MET A 81 -3.99 -3.85 -12.81
C MET A 81 -2.56 -3.36 -13.00
N LEU A 82 -2.13 -2.44 -12.12
CA LEU A 82 -0.78 -1.88 -12.18
C LEU A 82 0.26 -2.94 -11.85
N VAL A 83 0.03 -3.72 -10.78
CA VAL A 83 0.90 -4.84 -10.37
C VAL A 83 1.04 -5.85 -11.50
N LEU A 84 -0.05 -6.20 -12.19
CA LEU A 84 0.00 -7.12 -13.32
C LEU A 84 0.91 -6.61 -14.45
N GLY A 85 0.82 -5.31 -14.78
CA GLY A 85 1.70 -4.68 -15.76
C GLY A 85 3.16 -4.63 -15.30
N THR A 86 3.42 -4.24 -14.06
CA THR A 86 4.79 -4.16 -13.52
C THR A 86 5.41 -5.54 -13.28
N SER A 87 4.63 -6.55 -12.89
CA SER A 87 5.10 -7.94 -12.77
C SER A 87 5.55 -8.49 -14.13
N PHE A 88 4.80 -8.22 -15.20
CA PHE A 88 5.23 -8.58 -16.55
C PHE A 88 6.56 -7.91 -16.92
N LEU A 89 6.72 -6.62 -16.64
CA LEU A 89 7.93 -5.87 -16.97
C LEU A 89 9.15 -6.22 -16.10
N MET A 90 8.95 -6.43 -14.79
CA MET A 90 10.04 -6.64 -13.82
C MET A 90 10.44 -8.10 -13.68
N LEU A 91 9.46 -9.02 -13.70
CA LEU A 91 9.66 -10.44 -13.41
C LEU A 91 9.47 -11.32 -14.65
N GLY A 92 9.01 -10.76 -15.78
CA GLY A 92 8.67 -11.54 -16.97
C GLY A 92 7.42 -12.41 -16.79
N GLU A 93 6.63 -12.18 -15.74
CA GLU A 93 5.41 -12.94 -15.47
C GLU A 93 4.34 -12.57 -16.50
N THR A 94 3.95 -13.54 -17.34
CA THR A 94 2.84 -13.34 -18.27
C THR A 94 1.52 -13.62 -17.55
N PRO A 95 0.63 -12.62 -17.40
CA PRO A 95 -0.66 -12.87 -16.81
C PRO A 95 -1.47 -13.81 -17.71
N SER A 96 -2.12 -14.79 -17.09
CA SER A 96 -3.08 -15.63 -17.82
C SER A 96 -4.23 -14.77 -18.33
N VAL A 97 -4.85 -15.18 -19.44
CA VAL A 97 -6.04 -14.51 -19.99
C VAL A 97 -7.14 -14.38 -18.93
N LEU A 98 -7.32 -15.42 -18.12
CA LEU A 98 -8.28 -15.42 -17.01
C LEU A 98 -7.91 -14.40 -15.92
N GLY A 99 -6.62 -14.28 -15.59
CA GLY A 99 -6.11 -13.29 -14.64
C GLY A 99 -6.31 -11.86 -15.12
N ALA A 100 -6.06 -11.58 -16.40
CA ALA A 100 -6.32 -10.28 -17.00
C ALA A 100 -7.82 -9.94 -16.97
N VAL A 101 -8.69 -10.88 -17.34
CA VAL A 101 -10.15 -10.69 -17.28
C VAL A 101 -10.64 -10.43 -15.87
N GLY A 102 -10.17 -11.20 -14.88
CA GLY A 102 -10.55 -11.01 -13.47
C GLY A 102 -10.12 -9.64 -12.93
N VAL A 103 -8.90 -9.21 -13.25
CA VAL A 103 -8.39 -7.89 -12.88
C VAL A 103 -9.19 -6.75 -13.55
N SER A 104 -9.56 -6.90 -14.82
CA SER A 104 -10.46 -5.96 -15.50
C SER A 104 -11.84 -5.91 -14.86
N LEU A 105 -12.42 -7.05 -14.45
CA LEU A 105 -13.72 -7.09 -13.77
C LEU A 105 -13.69 -6.39 -12.41
N VAL A 106 -12.62 -6.55 -11.62
CA VAL A 106 -12.44 -5.84 -10.34
C VAL A 106 -12.37 -4.33 -10.56
N ALA A 107 -11.61 -3.89 -11.56
CA ALA A 107 -11.50 -2.47 -11.90
C ALA A 107 -12.84 -1.89 -12.38
N LEU A 108 -13.58 -2.63 -13.21
CA LEU A 108 -14.92 -2.26 -13.64
C LEU A 108 -15.91 -2.19 -12.46
N GLY A 109 -15.85 -3.16 -11.55
CA GLY A 109 -16.69 -3.16 -10.34
C GLY A 109 -16.42 -1.95 -9.44
N ALA A 110 -15.15 -1.60 -9.23
CA ALA A 110 -14.77 -0.40 -8.48
C ALA A 110 -15.23 0.89 -9.18
N TYR A 111 -15.16 0.92 -10.52
CA TYR A 111 -15.66 2.03 -11.32
C TYR A 111 -17.18 2.19 -11.19
N VAL A 112 -17.96 1.10 -11.32
CA VAL A 112 -19.43 1.11 -11.17
C VAL A 112 -19.84 1.55 -9.76
N LEU A 113 -19.13 1.06 -8.74
CA LEU A 113 -19.37 1.45 -7.36
C LEU A 113 -19.18 2.96 -7.14
N LYS A 114 -18.23 3.58 -7.85
CA LYS A 114 -17.94 5.02 -7.77
C LYS A 114 -18.86 5.88 -8.65
N SER A 115 -19.25 5.38 -9.82
CA SER A 115 -20.06 6.14 -10.78
C SER A 115 -21.53 6.19 -10.41
N GLY A 116 -22.03 5.21 -9.65
CA GLY A 116 -23.46 4.97 -9.56
C GLY A 116 -24.04 4.53 -10.91
N PHE A 117 -25.35 4.26 -10.94
CA PHE A 117 -26.05 3.80 -12.16
C PHE A 117 -26.61 4.95 -13.02
N GLU A 118 -26.60 6.19 -12.51
CA GLU A 118 -27.16 7.36 -13.17
C GLU A 118 -26.11 8.48 -13.20
N GLY A 119 -25.41 8.66 -14.32
CA GLY A 119 -24.36 9.69 -14.47
C GLY A 119 -23.57 9.59 -15.78
N ASP A 120 -22.77 10.61 -16.10
CA ASP A 120 -21.87 10.61 -17.27
C ASP A 120 -20.72 9.62 -17.02
N LEU A 121 -20.52 8.66 -17.95
CA LEU A 121 -19.50 7.61 -17.84
C LEU A 121 -18.07 8.18 -17.67
N LEU A 122 -17.80 9.41 -18.09
CA LEU A 122 -16.48 10.01 -17.92
C LEU A 122 -16.34 10.84 -16.63
N GLU A 123 -17.44 11.10 -15.94
CA GLU A 123 -17.46 11.88 -14.71
C GLU A 123 -16.61 11.28 -13.57
N PRO A 124 -16.62 9.95 -13.31
CA PRO A 124 -15.80 9.36 -12.25
C PRO A 124 -14.30 9.49 -12.51
N LEU A 125 -13.91 9.47 -13.80
CA LEU A 125 -12.53 9.62 -14.26
C LEU A 125 -12.07 11.08 -14.17
N ARG A 126 -12.92 12.04 -14.57
CA ARG A 126 -12.63 13.48 -14.40
C ARG A 126 -12.49 13.83 -12.93
N ARG A 127 -13.39 13.32 -12.08
CA ARG A 127 -13.36 13.51 -10.63
C ARG A 127 -12.14 12.91 -9.94
N LEU A 128 -11.35 12.03 -10.60
CA LEU A 128 -10.08 11.57 -10.04
C LEU A 128 -9.09 12.74 -9.85
N TRP A 129 -9.22 13.78 -10.66
CA TRP A 129 -8.35 14.95 -10.60
C TRP A 129 -8.89 16.08 -9.71
N ASP A 130 -10.11 15.95 -9.19
CA ASP A 130 -10.74 16.98 -8.36
C ASP A 130 -10.39 16.81 -6.87
N GLU A 131 -10.14 15.57 -6.45
CA GLU A 131 -9.91 15.20 -5.06
C GLU A 131 -8.42 15.01 -4.76
N ARG A 132 -7.87 15.83 -3.86
CA ARG A 132 -6.44 15.76 -3.49
C ARG A 132 -6.06 14.40 -2.90
N GLY A 133 -6.91 13.80 -2.07
CA GLY A 133 -6.65 12.47 -1.51
C GLY A 133 -6.56 11.39 -2.60
N VAL A 134 -7.39 11.48 -3.64
CA VAL A 134 -7.35 10.57 -4.79
C VAL A 134 -6.05 10.70 -5.55
N GLN A 135 -5.60 11.93 -5.85
CA GLN A 135 -4.32 12.18 -6.53
C GLN A 135 -3.13 11.57 -5.76
N ILE A 136 -3.13 11.72 -4.43
CA ILE A 136 -2.10 11.13 -3.56
C ILE A 136 -2.14 9.60 -3.66
N ILE A 137 -3.32 8.97 -3.58
CA ILE A 137 -3.41 7.51 -3.69
C ILE A 137 -3.01 7.01 -5.08
N LEU A 138 -3.30 7.72 -6.16
CA LEU A 138 -2.83 7.34 -7.50
C LEU A 138 -1.30 7.21 -7.56
N ILE A 139 -0.58 8.15 -6.93
CA ILE A 139 0.88 8.07 -6.80
C ILE A 139 1.29 6.86 -5.93
N VAL A 140 0.61 6.64 -4.80
CA VAL A 140 0.91 5.52 -3.91
C VAL A 140 0.73 4.17 -4.60
N ILE A 141 -0.37 3.95 -5.32
CA ILE A 141 -0.63 2.66 -5.98
C ILE A 141 0.34 2.40 -7.14
N LEU A 142 0.85 3.45 -7.80
CA LEU A 142 1.94 3.34 -8.76
C LEU A 142 3.24 2.88 -8.08
N ILE A 143 3.60 3.48 -6.94
CA ILE A 143 4.76 3.05 -6.15
C ILE A 143 4.56 1.60 -5.68
N TYR A 144 3.39 1.27 -5.15
CA TYR A 144 3.07 -0.09 -4.68
C TYR A 144 3.09 -1.13 -5.78
N SER A 145 2.75 -0.77 -7.02
CA SER A 145 2.88 -1.69 -8.15
C SER A 145 4.32 -2.15 -8.36
N ILE A 146 5.31 -1.32 -8.03
CA ILE A 146 6.73 -1.68 -8.10
C ILE A 146 7.14 -2.43 -6.84
N THR A 147 6.80 -1.90 -5.65
CA THR A 147 7.23 -2.53 -4.38
C THR A 147 6.63 -3.91 -4.18
N ALA A 148 5.42 -4.18 -4.68
CA ALA A 148 4.82 -5.52 -4.63
C ALA A 148 5.67 -6.58 -5.37
N ASN A 149 6.37 -6.20 -6.43
CA ASN A 149 7.31 -7.10 -7.11
C ASN A 149 8.60 -7.27 -6.30
N LEU A 150 9.07 -6.20 -5.65
CA LEU A 150 10.20 -6.30 -4.73
C LEU A 150 9.86 -7.15 -3.49
N ASP A 151 8.61 -7.11 -3.01
CA ASP A 151 8.10 -8.01 -1.97
C ASP A 151 8.19 -9.47 -2.41
N LYS A 152 7.73 -9.79 -3.64
CA LYS A 152 7.86 -11.15 -4.21
C LYS A 152 9.33 -11.60 -4.23
N ILE A 153 10.23 -10.75 -4.70
CA ILE A 153 11.67 -11.05 -4.74
C ILE A 153 12.22 -11.26 -3.32
N GLY A 154 11.91 -10.36 -2.40
CA GLY A 154 12.40 -10.39 -1.03
C GLY A 154 11.93 -11.60 -0.22
N VAL A 155 10.68 -12.03 -0.44
CA VAL A 155 10.15 -13.29 0.11
C VAL A 155 10.95 -14.48 -0.38
N ASN A 156 11.30 -14.53 -1.68
CA ASN A 156 12.12 -15.61 -2.25
C ASN A 156 13.57 -15.59 -1.74
N MET A 157 14.09 -14.42 -1.35
CA MET A 157 15.42 -14.30 -0.73
C MET A 157 15.46 -14.70 0.74
N SER A 158 14.30 -14.90 1.38
CA SER A 158 14.20 -15.12 2.81
C SER A 158 13.06 -16.09 3.14
N SER A 159 11.92 -15.59 3.61
CA SER A 159 10.68 -16.36 3.77
C SER A 159 9.46 -15.44 3.82
N PRO A 160 8.24 -16.01 3.65
CA PRO A 160 6.98 -15.27 3.79
C PRO A 160 6.75 -14.65 5.17
N ILE A 161 7.54 -15.05 6.18
CA ILE A 161 7.47 -14.49 7.54
C ILE A 161 8.56 -13.45 7.77
N LEU A 162 9.82 -13.79 7.46
CA LEU A 162 10.97 -12.92 7.76
C LEU A 162 10.95 -11.62 6.96
N TRP A 163 10.51 -11.68 5.70
CA TRP A 163 10.42 -10.51 4.84
C TRP A 163 9.49 -9.43 5.40
N PRO A 164 8.17 -9.66 5.56
CA PRO A 164 7.26 -8.64 6.09
C PRO A 164 7.60 -8.24 7.53
N LEU A 165 8.13 -9.16 8.35
CA LEU A 165 8.60 -8.83 9.71
C LEU A 165 9.69 -7.76 9.67
N THR A 166 10.68 -7.94 8.79
CA THR A 166 11.80 -7.00 8.64
C THR A 166 11.31 -5.67 8.07
N VAL A 167 10.45 -5.70 7.04
CA VAL A 167 9.87 -4.49 6.43
C VAL A 167 9.07 -3.69 7.45
N TYR A 168 8.19 -4.33 8.23
CA TYR A 168 7.39 -3.65 9.25
C TYR A 168 8.23 -3.11 10.39
N THR A 169 9.25 -3.86 10.82
CA THR A 169 10.18 -3.41 11.87
C THR A 169 10.97 -2.18 11.42
N LEU A 170 11.64 -2.24 10.26
CA LEU A 170 12.45 -1.14 9.75
C LEU A 170 11.61 0.08 9.39
N SER A 171 10.45 -0.10 8.75
CA SER A 171 9.54 1.01 8.45
C SER A 171 9.02 1.69 9.71
N SER A 172 8.71 0.93 10.77
CA SER A 172 8.31 1.47 12.07
C SER A 172 9.45 2.27 12.71
N LEU A 173 10.70 1.80 12.61
CA LEU A 173 11.88 2.51 13.10
C LEU A 173 12.14 3.81 12.33
N PHE A 174 12.03 3.79 11.00
CA PHE A 174 12.18 4.99 10.17
C PHE A 174 11.10 6.03 10.44
N MET A 175 9.88 5.57 10.72
CA MET A 175 8.73 6.44 10.95
C MET A 175 8.66 6.98 12.39
N PHE A 176 9.23 6.27 13.36
CA PHE A 176 9.25 6.67 14.77
C PHE A 176 9.71 8.12 15.02
N PRO A 177 10.87 8.60 14.52
CA PRO A 177 11.31 9.98 14.76
C PRO A 177 10.40 11.02 14.09
N VAL A 178 9.74 10.67 12.98
CA VAL A 178 8.79 11.54 12.30
C VAL A 178 7.49 11.65 13.09
N MET A 179 7.01 10.52 13.62
CA MET A 179 5.82 10.46 14.46
C MET A 179 6.00 11.28 15.74
N VAL A 180 7.08 11.05 16.49
CA VAL A 180 7.34 11.78 17.76
C VAL A 180 7.43 13.30 17.55
N ARG A 181 7.98 13.76 16.43
CA ARG A 181 8.12 15.20 16.14
C ARG A 181 6.81 15.88 15.77
N ASN A 182 5.89 15.18 15.11
CA ASN A 182 4.66 15.78 14.58
C ASN A 182 3.42 15.47 15.43
N SER A 183 3.47 14.47 16.33
CA SER A 183 2.38 14.13 17.24
C SER A 183 2.45 14.86 18.59
N GLY A 184 3.46 15.69 18.80
CA GLY A 184 3.73 16.39 20.06
C GLY A 184 3.28 17.87 20.11
N ASP A 185 2.73 18.38 19.00
CA ASP A 185 2.11 19.70 18.87
C ASP A 185 0.57 19.59 18.95
#